data_AF-A0A7S4FV81-F1
#
_entry.id   AF-A0A7S4FV81-F1
#
_cell.length_a   1.000
_cell.length_b   1.000
_cell.length_c   1.000
_cell.angle_alpha   90.00
_cell.angle_beta   90.00
_cell.angle_gamma   90.00
#
_symmetry.space_group_name_H-M   'P 1'
#
loop_
_entity.id
_entity.type
_entity.pdbx_description
1 polymer ?
#
loop_
_entity_poly.entity_id
_entity_poly.type
_entity_poly.pdbx_seq_one_letter_code
_entity_poly.pdbx_strand_id
1 'polypeptide(L)'
;MEVFQLIRESKCLLRIGVQLPESARIVLMQADKLKGFYNQLMYALKEYDRVVGMINPITRSLMTRCVQALDRLTHPGETSLTWLSLNIDVYVTKLTAGIKRLEETVLKVNGITENRMQHNLKLISKTLLVHLPENESFSLEQFVRLQEQYIAEQSEFIDVKNKEVEKASNDVIQCVIGAQASEGVVSEIHRDEEMKLKSHFNRLMFKAILTTTTKSLNLIKKRVGTRNRQGFMFVDKPFFDVSVELHSPNVLLNPSLQEVQASINKCATAVLR
;
A
#
# COMPACT_ATOMS: atom_id res chain seq x y z
N MET A 1 -12.13 39.87 1.91
CA MET A 1 -12.85 40.42 3.09
C MET A 1 -13.73 41.61 2.73
N GLU A 2 -13.28 42.49 1.83
CA GLU A 2 -13.96 43.75 1.49
C GLU A 2 -15.40 43.58 0.99
N VAL A 3 -15.71 42.55 0.18
CA VAL A 3 -17.07 42.33 -0.35
C VAL A 3 -18.08 41.97 0.75
N PHE A 4 -17.70 41.17 1.74
CA PHE A 4 -18.60 40.82 2.85
C PHE A 4 -18.77 41.97 3.84
N GLN A 5 -17.74 42.79 4.01
CA GLN A 5 -17.82 44.03 4.77
C GLN A 5 -18.76 45.03 4.09
N LEU A 6 -18.63 45.22 2.77
CA LEU A 6 -19.52 46.06 1.97
C LEU A 6 -20.98 45.60 2.06
N ILE A 7 -21.24 44.28 2.01
CA ILE A 7 -22.58 43.71 2.21
C ILE A 7 -23.11 44.04 3.61
N ARG A 8 -22.28 43.96 4.65
CA ARG A 8 -22.67 44.25 6.04
C ARG A 8 -22.97 45.73 6.25
N GLU A 9 -22.10 46.60 5.76
CA GLU A 9 -22.25 48.06 5.83
C GLU A 9 -23.48 48.53 5.03
N SER A 10 -23.69 47.97 3.84
CA SER A 10 -24.86 48.28 3.00
C SER A 10 -26.17 47.90 3.68
N LYS A 11 -26.21 46.76 4.40
CA LYS A 11 -27.38 46.36 5.20
C LYS A 11 -27.62 47.29 6.38
N CYS A 12 -26.57 47.78 7.05
CA CYS A 12 -26.69 48.77 8.12
C CYS A 12 -27.22 50.11 7.61
N LEU A 13 -26.69 50.63 6.50
CA LEU A 13 -27.10 51.91 5.92
C LEU A 13 -28.57 51.90 5.47
N LEU A 14 -29.03 50.80 4.88
CA LEU A 14 -30.46 50.57 4.57
C LEU A 14 -31.34 50.65 5.83
N ARG A 15 -30.87 50.08 6.95
CA ARG A 15 -31.61 50.05 8.21
C ARG A 15 -31.69 51.42 8.89
N ILE A 16 -30.72 52.29 8.64
CA ILE A 16 -30.66 53.67 9.15
C ILE A 16 -31.40 54.65 8.21
N GLY A 17 -31.90 54.18 7.05
CA GLY A 17 -32.69 54.98 6.11
C GLY A 17 -31.86 55.82 5.14
N VAL A 18 -30.56 55.54 5.00
CA VAL A 18 -29.66 56.25 4.09
C VAL A 18 -29.76 55.68 2.67
N GLN A 19 -29.81 56.55 1.66
CA GLN A 19 -29.82 56.11 0.26
C GLN A 19 -28.47 55.51 -0.13
N LEU A 20 -28.50 54.30 -0.69
CA LEU A 20 -27.31 53.63 -1.20
C LEU A 20 -26.99 54.00 -2.64
N PRO A 21 -25.70 54.13 -2.98
CA PRO A 21 -25.24 54.15 -4.37
C PRO A 21 -25.71 52.91 -5.13
N GLU A 22 -25.98 53.07 -6.42
CA GLU A 22 -26.51 51.99 -7.28
C GLU A 22 -25.59 50.76 -7.32
N SER A 23 -24.28 50.97 -7.31
CA SER A 23 -23.26 49.90 -7.23
C SER A 23 -23.39 49.04 -5.97
N ALA A 24 -23.61 49.64 -4.80
CA ALA A 24 -23.78 48.93 -3.54
C ALA A 24 -25.12 48.17 -3.48
N ARG A 25 -26.16 48.71 -4.11
CA ARG A 25 -27.47 48.05 -4.23
C ARG A 25 -27.38 46.78 -5.08
N ILE A 26 -26.66 46.82 -6.20
CA ILE A 26 -26.44 45.64 -7.07
C ILE A 26 -25.68 44.54 -6.33
N VAL A 27 -24.61 44.87 -5.59
CA VAL A 27 -23.86 43.90 -4.78
C VAL A 27 -24.73 43.28 -3.69
N LEU A 28 -25.58 44.06 -3.05
CA LEU A 28 -26.51 43.58 -2.04
C LEU A 28 -27.54 42.58 -2.61
N MET A 29 -28.05 42.83 -3.82
CA MET A 29 -28.96 41.91 -4.52
C MET A 29 -28.28 40.57 -4.87
N GLN A 30 -26.97 40.57 -5.09
CA GLN A 30 -26.19 39.37 -5.40
C GLN A 30 -25.55 38.73 -4.14
N ALA A 31 -25.79 39.28 -2.95
CA ALA A 31 -25.08 38.89 -1.73
C ALA A 31 -25.22 37.40 -1.39
N ASP A 32 -26.40 36.81 -1.59
CA ASP A 32 -26.63 35.40 -1.28
C ASP A 32 -25.91 34.48 -2.29
N LYS A 33 -25.86 34.88 -3.56
CA LYS A 33 -25.09 34.18 -4.60
C LYS A 33 -23.59 34.20 -4.30
N LEU A 34 -23.06 35.36 -3.90
CA LEU A 34 -21.65 35.54 -3.50
C LEU A 34 -21.27 34.72 -2.26
N LYS A 35 -22.14 34.70 -1.24
CA LYS A 35 -21.97 33.83 -0.08
C LYS A 35 -21.95 32.34 -0.46
N GLY A 36 -22.83 31.95 -1.38
CA GLY A 36 -22.86 30.60 -1.95
C GLY A 36 -21.52 30.21 -2.56
N PHE A 37 -20.97 31.02 -3.46
CA PHE A 37 -19.65 30.75 -4.06
C PHE A 37 -18.52 30.72 -3.06
N TYR A 38 -18.53 31.64 -2.09
CA TYR A 38 -17.50 31.65 -1.06
C TYR A 38 -17.49 30.35 -0.26
N ASN A 39 -18.66 29.88 0.15
CA ASN A 39 -18.77 28.61 0.87
C ASN A 39 -18.34 27.42 0.01
N GLN A 40 -18.75 27.38 -1.27
CA GLN A 40 -18.36 26.32 -2.20
C GLN A 40 -16.86 26.30 -2.47
N LEU A 41 -16.24 27.46 -2.68
CA LEU A 41 -14.79 27.58 -2.88
C LEU A 41 -14.03 27.20 -1.62
N MET A 42 -14.48 27.66 -0.45
CA MET A 42 -13.85 27.31 0.82
C MET A 42 -13.94 25.79 1.07
N TYR A 43 -15.06 25.16 0.73
CA TYR A 43 -15.20 23.71 0.77
C TYR A 43 -14.26 23.03 -0.23
N ALA A 44 -14.24 23.48 -1.49
CA ALA A 44 -13.38 22.92 -2.53
C ALA A 44 -11.89 23.01 -2.17
N LEU A 45 -11.43 24.11 -1.58
CA LEU A 45 -10.04 24.26 -1.13
C LEU A 45 -9.69 23.29 0.02
N LYS A 46 -10.60 23.13 0.99
CA LYS A 46 -10.40 22.12 2.06
C LYS A 46 -10.35 20.70 1.50
N GLU A 47 -11.19 20.41 0.51
CA GLU A 47 -11.21 19.10 -0.14
C GLU A 47 -9.95 18.88 -0.98
N TYR A 48 -9.43 19.91 -1.64
CA TYR A 48 -8.13 19.87 -2.32
C TYR A 48 -7.02 19.47 -1.32
N ASP A 49 -6.91 20.16 -0.19
CA ASP A 49 -5.88 19.87 0.82
C ASP A 49 -6.02 18.45 1.37
N ARG A 50 -7.27 18.02 1.63
CA ARG A 50 -7.57 16.66 2.09
C ARG A 50 -7.10 15.61 1.07
N VAL A 51 -7.47 15.76 -0.19
CA VAL A 51 -7.16 14.80 -1.26
C VAL A 51 -5.65 14.74 -1.52
N VAL A 52 -4.96 15.88 -1.57
CA VAL A 52 -3.50 15.93 -1.72
C VAL A 52 -2.78 15.32 -0.50
N GLY A 53 -3.36 15.48 0.69
CA GLY A 53 -2.90 14.85 1.93
C GLY A 53 -3.04 13.32 1.94
N MET A 54 -4.03 12.77 1.23
CA MET A 54 -4.25 11.32 1.12
C MET A 54 -3.26 10.60 0.21
N ILE A 55 -2.47 11.33 -0.58
CA ILE A 55 -1.50 10.74 -1.52
C ILE A 55 -0.37 10.03 -0.75
N ASN A 56 -0.25 8.72 -0.94
CA ASN A 56 0.81 7.91 -0.35
C ASN A 56 2.20 8.44 -0.79
N PRO A 57 3.16 8.62 0.14
CA PRO A 57 4.51 9.08 -0.21
C PRO A 57 5.20 8.28 -1.32
N ILE A 58 4.92 6.97 -1.42
CA ILE A 58 5.52 6.07 -2.42
C ILE A 58 5.00 6.39 -3.83
N THR A 59 3.72 6.76 -3.97
CA THR A 59 3.08 7.07 -5.26
C THR A 59 3.01 8.57 -5.55
N ARG A 60 3.50 9.41 -4.62
CA ARG A 60 3.49 10.87 -4.74
C ARG A 60 4.19 11.36 -6.00
N SER A 61 5.35 10.79 -6.35
CA SER A 61 6.07 11.18 -7.57
C SER A 61 5.20 10.97 -8.81
N LEU A 62 4.52 9.82 -8.92
CA LEU A 62 3.62 9.48 -10.03
C LEU A 62 2.40 10.42 -10.11
N MET A 63 1.87 10.85 -8.97
CA MET A 63 0.70 11.73 -8.89
C MET A 63 1.02 13.21 -9.06
N THR A 64 2.30 13.62 -9.02
CA THR A 64 2.71 15.03 -9.08
C THR A 64 2.07 15.78 -10.24
N ARG A 65 2.00 15.16 -11.41
CA ARG A 65 1.42 15.77 -12.61
C ARG A 65 -0.09 15.96 -12.54
N CYS A 66 -0.81 15.03 -11.90
CA CYS A 66 -2.24 15.18 -11.65
C CYS A 66 -2.50 16.35 -10.67
N VAL A 67 -1.64 16.49 -9.65
CA VAL A 67 -1.71 17.65 -8.74
C VAL A 67 -1.42 18.95 -9.48
N GLN A 68 -0.37 18.99 -10.31
CA GLN A 68 -0.05 20.17 -11.14
C GLN A 68 -1.16 20.54 -12.12
N ALA A 69 -1.87 19.56 -12.68
CA ALA A 69 -3.02 19.81 -13.53
C ALA A 69 -4.15 20.49 -12.73
N LEU A 70 -4.38 20.06 -11.50
CA LEU A 70 -5.33 20.69 -10.59
C LEU A 70 -4.87 22.10 -10.17
N ASP A 71 -3.57 22.33 -9.96
CA ASP A 71 -3.00 23.66 -9.66
C ASP A 71 -3.19 24.63 -10.83
N ARG A 72 -3.13 24.15 -12.07
CA ARG A 72 -3.47 24.97 -13.24
C ARG A 72 -4.95 25.34 -13.27
N LEU A 73 -5.84 24.49 -12.73
CA LEU A 73 -7.25 24.82 -12.57
C LEU A 73 -7.50 25.82 -11.44
N THR A 74 -6.65 25.88 -10.41
CA THR A 74 -6.78 26.88 -9.33
C THR A 74 -6.26 28.25 -9.75
N HIS A 75 -5.21 28.31 -10.59
CA HIS A 75 -4.52 29.55 -10.96
C HIS A 75 -5.40 30.72 -11.48
N PRO A 76 -6.45 30.51 -12.30
CA PRO A 76 -7.35 31.59 -12.70
C PRO A 76 -8.07 32.26 -11.52
N GLY A 77 -8.30 31.52 -10.43
CA GLY A 77 -8.89 32.01 -9.18
C GLY A 77 -7.98 32.96 -8.40
N GLU A 78 -6.67 32.88 -8.62
CA GLU A 78 -5.67 33.72 -7.95
C GLU A 78 -5.41 35.03 -8.71
N THR A 79 -5.53 35.00 -10.04
CA THR A 79 -5.01 36.07 -10.91
C THR A 79 -6.10 36.89 -11.59
N SER A 80 -7.14 36.24 -12.13
CA SER A 80 -8.03 36.85 -13.13
C SER A 80 -9.51 36.83 -12.76
N LEU A 81 -9.94 35.88 -11.91
CA LEU A 81 -11.32 35.78 -11.45
C LEU A 81 -11.58 36.75 -10.30
N THR A 82 -12.61 37.57 -10.46
CA THR A 82 -13.14 38.43 -9.40
C THR A 82 -14.55 37.96 -9.02
N TRP A 83 -15.03 38.36 -7.85
CA TRP A 83 -16.37 38.01 -7.35
C TRP A 83 -17.52 38.44 -8.28
N LEU A 84 -17.25 39.35 -9.22
CA LEU A 84 -18.20 39.86 -10.22
C LEU A 84 -18.05 39.20 -11.59
N SER A 85 -17.10 38.27 -11.75
CA SER A 85 -16.90 37.56 -13.01
C SER A 85 -18.13 36.71 -13.36
N LEU A 86 -18.67 36.93 -14.56
CA LEU A 86 -19.85 36.22 -15.09
C LEU A 86 -19.70 34.69 -15.13
N ASN A 87 -18.47 34.17 -15.10
CA ASN A 87 -18.16 32.74 -15.27
C ASN A 87 -17.68 32.04 -13.98
N ILE A 88 -17.88 32.63 -12.79
CA ILE A 88 -17.46 32.01 -11.53
C ILE A 88 -18.17 30.65 -11.28
N ASP A 89 -19.44 30.52 -11.69
CA ASP A 89 -20.21 29.27 -11.64
C ASP A 89 -19.51 28.11 -12.38
N VAL A 90 -19.07 28.38 -13.60
CA VAL A 90 -18.39 27.40 -14.47
C VAL A 90 -17.03 27.03 -13.89
N TYR A 91 -16.31 28.02 -13.34
CA TYR A 91 -15.03 27.81 -12.69
C TYR A 91 -15.17 26.89 -11.46
N VAL A 92 -16.09 27.19 -10.53
CA VAL A 92 -16.33 26.39 -9.33
C VAL A 92 -16.71 24.96 -9.69
N THR A 93 -17.55 24.79 -10.71
CA THR A 93 -17.96 23.47 -11.21
C THR A 93 -16.78 22.69 -11.78
N LYS A 94 -15.92 23.33 -12.58
CA LYS A 94 -14.70 22.72 -13.13
C LYS A 94 -13.70 22.34 -12.04
N LEU A 95 -13.46 23.23 -11.08
CA LEU A 95 -12.55 22.98 -9.95
C LEU A 95 -13.04 21.79 -9.11
N THR A 96 -14.32 21.80 -8.73
CA THR A 96 -14.92 20.71 -7.94
C THR A 96 -14.88 19.38 -8.69
N ALA A 97 -15.15 19.39 -10.00
CA ALA A 97 -15.05 18.19 -10.83
C ALA A 97 -13.61 17.70 -11.00
N GLY A 98 -12.62 18.60 -11.02
CA GLY A 98 -11.19 18.25 -11.03
C GLY A 98 -10.76 17.60 -9.71
N ILE A 99 -11.13 18.19 -8.58
CA ILE A 99 -10.85 17.64 -7.24
C ILE A 99 -11.46 16.24 -7.11
N LYS A 100 -12.71 16.05 -7.52
CA LYS A 100 -13.38 14.75 -7.45
C LYS A 100 -12.67 13.68 -8.30
N ARG A 101 -12.21 14.02 -9.50
CA ARG A 101 -11.45 13.09 -10.35
C ARG A 101 -10.11 12.71 -9.74
N LEU A 102 -9.41 13.69 -9.14
CA LEU A 102 -8.17 13.42 -8.42
C LEU A 102 -8.44 12.49 -7.24
N GLU A 103 -9.49 12.73 -6.46
CA GLU A 103 -9.89 11.88 -5.34
C GLU A 103 -10.14 10.44 -5.78
N GLU A 104 -10.94 10.22 -6.83
CA GLU A 104 -11.22 8.89 -7.36
C GLU A 104 -9.93 8.16 -7.77
N THR A 105 -9.00 8.87 -8.39
CA THR A 105 -7.69 8.34 -8.78
C THR A 105 -6.83 8.00 -7.57
N VAL A 106 -6.76 8.88 -6.57
CA VAL A 106 -5.99 8.66 -5.34
C VAL A 106 -6.54 7.47 -4.55
N LEU A 107 -7.85 7.38 -4.40
CA LEU A 107 -8.51 6.25 -3.72
C LEU A 107 -8.21 4.92 -4.42
N LYS A 108 -8.28 4.88 -5.75
CA LYS A 108 -7.95 3.68 -6.54
C LYS A 108 -6.49 3.27 -6.33
N VAL A 109 -5.56 4.21 -6.46
CA VAL A 109 -4.12 3.91 -6.32
C VAL A 109 -3.74 3.50 -4.91
N ASN A 110 -4.28 4.16 -3.89
CA ASN A 110 -4.08 3.77 -2.50
C ASN A 110 -4.67 2.38 -2.25
N GLY A 111 -5.88 2.11 -2.76
CA GLY A 111 -6.53 0.81 -2.65
C GLY A 111 -5.72 -0.33 -3.27
N ILE A 112 -5.15 -0.14 -4.47
CA ILE A 112 -4.27 -1.14 -5.10
C ILE A 112 -2.99 -1.32 -4.26
N THR A 113 -2.39 -0.22 -3.82
CA THR A 113 -1.15 -0.22 -3.04
C THR A 113 -1.32 -0.98 -1.73
N GLU A 114 -2.36 -0.70 -0.96
CA GLU A 114 -2.58 -1.32 0.34
C GLU A 114 -3.11 -2.76 0.23
N ASN A 115 -4.15 -2.97 -0.58
CA ASN A 115 -4.87 -4.25 -0.60
C ASN A 115 -4.23 -5.30 -1.50
N ARG A 116 -3.47 -4.91 -2.53
CA ARG A 116 -2.85 -5.86 -3.45
C ARG A 116 -1.34 -5.94 -3.30
N MET A 117 -0.66 -4.82 -3.03
CA MET A 117 0.81 -4.85 -2.88
C MET A 117 1.20 -5.14 -1.43
N GLN A 118 0.82 -4.27 -0.49
CA GLN A 118 1.22 -4.41 0.91
C GLN A 118 0.61 -5.65 1.58
N HIS A 119 -0.65 -5.97 1.28
CA HIS A 119 -1.28 -7.18 1.82
C HIS A 119 -0.56 -8.46 1.37
N ASN A 120 -0.29 -8.61 0.07
CA ASN A 120 0.42 -9.78 -0.45
C ASN A 120 1.84 -9.90 0.14
N LEU A 121 2.57 -8.79 0.26
CA LEU A 121 3.88 -8.78 0.93
C LEU A 121 3.79 -9.22 2.40
N LYS A 122 2.74 -8.81 3.12
CA LYS A 122 2.48 -9.27 4.50
C LYS A 122 2.15 -10.75 4.56
N LEU A 123 1.39 -11.28 3.60
CA LEU A 123 1.11 -12.72 3.50
C LEU A 123 2.40 -13.50 3.30
N ILE A 124 3.22 -13.11 2.31
CA ILE A 124 4.52 -13.72 2.04
C ILE A 124 5.41 -13.70 3.29
N SER A 125 5.50 -12.57 4.00
CA SER A 125 6.32 -12.47 5.23
C SER A 125 5.85 -13.35 6.39
N LYS A 126 4.59 -13.82 6.35
CA LYS A 126 3.99 -14.68 7.37
C LYS A 126 4.01 -16.16 6.98
N THR A 127 4.27 -16.50 5.72
CA THR A 127 4.40 -17.91 5.34
C THR A 127 5.61 -18.53 6.03
N LEU A 128 5.54 -19.83 6.25
CA LEU A 128 6.65 -20.64 6.72
C LEU A 128 6.96 -21.63 5.61
N LEU A 129 8.22 -21.72 5.22
CA LEU A 129 8.70 -22.64 4.18
C LEU A 129 8.86 -24.06 4.69
N VAL A 130 8.71 -24.26 6.01
CA VAL A 130 8.97 -25.54 6.68
C VAL A 130 7.80 -25.91 7.55
N HIS A 131 7.42 -27.18 7.48
CA HIS A 131 6.35 -27.76 8.27
C HIS A 131 6.96 -28.71 9.31
N LEU A 132 6.92 -28.31 10.60
CA LEU A 132 7.53 -29.04 11.71
C LEU A 132 6.51 -29.26 12.85
N PRO A 133 5.59 -30.24 12.74
CA PRO A 133 4.55 -30.46 13.73
C PRO A 133 5.11 -30.98 15.05
N GLU A 134 4.54 -30.54 16.18
CA GLU A 134 5.03 -30.84 17.55
C GLU A 134 4.68 -32.24 18.05
N ASN A 135 3.71 -32.90 17.42
CA ASN A 135 3.11 -34.13 17.93
C ASN A 135 3.37 -35.38 17.08
N GLU A 136 4.24 -35.28 16.07
CA GLU A 136 4.51 -36.35 15.11
C GLU A 136 6.01 -36.61 15.00
N SER A 137 6.36 -37.88 14.82
CA SER A 137 7.70 -38.33 14.46
C SER A 137 7.72 -38.76 12.99
N PHE A 138 8.88 -38.63 12.35
CA PHE A 138 9.04 -38.95 10.94
C PHE A 138 10.20 -39.91 10.71
N SER A 139 10.07 -40.78 9.71
CA SER A 139 11.26 -41.39 9.10
C SER A 139 12.04 -40.33 8.31
N LEU A 140 13.34 -40.54 8.07
CA LEU A 140 14.16 -39.60 7.32
C LEU A 140 13.64 -39.37 5.90
N GLU A 141 13.25 -40.43 5.22
CA GLU A 141 12.73 -40.39 3.85
C GLU A 141 11.39 -39.67 3.79
N GLN A 142 10.50 -39.94 4.75
CA GLN A 142 9.21 -39.27 4.85
C GLN A 142 9.39 -37.78 5.15
N PHE A 143 10.29 -37.43 6.06
CA PHE A 143 10.60 -36.03 6.39
C PHE A 143 11.09 -35.26 5.17
N VAL A 144 12.11 -35.78 4.48
CA VAL A 144 12.68 -35.12 3.29
C VAL A 144 11.63 -34.95 2.21
N ARG A 145 10.84 -36.00 1.90
CA ARG A 145 9.81 -35.94 0.86
C ARG A 145 8.71 -34.94 1.18
N LEU A 146 8.16 -34.98 2.40
CA LEU A 146 7.10 -34.05 2.82
C LEU A 146 7.59 -32.61 2.79
N GLN A 147 8.83 -32.40 3.20
CA GLN A 147 9.40 -31.07 3.29
C GLN A 147 9.78 -30.51 1.91
N GLU A 148 10.29 -31.33 0.99
CA GLU A 148 10.49 -30.96 -0.41
C GLU A 148 9.17 -30.59 -1.10
N GLN A 149 8.12 -31.39 -0.91
CA GLN A 149 6.79 -31.10 -1.44
C GLN A 149 6.23 -29.80 -0.86
N TYR A 150 6.28 -29.63 0.46
CA TYR A 150 5.76 -28.43 1.12
C TYR A 150 6.53 -27.17 0.69
N ILE A 151 7.86 -27.24 0.56
CA ILE A 151 8.65 -26.12 0.03
C ILE A 151 8.21 -25.77 -1.39
N ALA A 152 8.01 -26.77 -2.26
CA ALA A 152 7.57 -26.52 -3.63
C ALA A 152 6.21 -25.79 -3.67
N GLU A 153 5.24 -26.24 -2.87
CA GLU A 153 3.92 -25.61 -2.75
C GLU A 153 4.03 -24.17 -2.20
N GLN A 154 4.84 -23.93 -1.17
CA GLN A 154 5.05 -22.58 -0.62
C GLN A 154 5.79 -21.67 -1.59
N SER A 155 6.76 -22.18 -2.35
CA SER A 155 7.48 -21.43 -3.38
C SER A 155 6.56 -21.03 -4.53
N GLU A 156 5.68 -21.92 -4.99
CA GLU A 156 4.66 -21.60 -5.99
C GLU A 156 3.70 -20.52 -5.46
N PHE A 157 3.24 -20.65 -4.22
CA PHE A 157 2.41 -19.61 -3.59
C PHE A 157 3.11 -18.24 -3.57
N ILE A 158 4.39 -18.20 -3.17
CA ILE A 158 5.17 -16.95 -3.13
C ILE A 158 5.36 -16.38 -4.54
N ASP A 159 5.62 -17.21 -5.56
CA ASP A 159 5.77 -16.77 -6.95
C ASP A 159 4.47 -16.18 -7.51
N VAL A 160 3.32 -16.83 -7.26
CA VAL A 160 2.01 -16.30 -7.62
C VAL A 160 1.78 -14.93 -6.96
N LYS A 161 2.09 -14.79 -5.66
CA LYS A 161 1.97 -13.51 -4.96
C LYS A 161 2.95 -12.45 -5.46
N ASN A 162 4.16 -12.82 -5.86
CA ASN A 162 5.10 -11.89 -6.49
C ASN A 162 4.54 -11.34 -7.81
N LYS A 163 4.04 -12.22 -8.68
CA LYS A 163 3.41 -11.83 -9.95
C LYS A 163 2.18 -10.94 -9.75
N GLU A 164 1.37 -11.21 -8.71
CA GLU A 164 0.25 -10.34 -8.35
C GLU A 164 0.72 -8.92 -7.93
N VAL A 165 1.84 -8.81 -7.18
CA VAL A 165 2.44 -7.52 -6.79
C VAL A 165 2.99 -6.78 -8.01
N GLU A 166 3.68 -7.47 -8.91
CA GLU A 166 4.19 -6.88 -10.16
C GLU A 166 3.05 -6.36 -11.04
N LYS A 167 1.99 -7.17 -11.21
CA LYS A 167 0.79 -6.76 -11.93
C LYS A 167 0.12 -5.56 -11.25
N ALA A 168 -0.01 -5.57 -9.93
CA ALA A 168 -0.57 -4.44 -9.19
C ALA A 168 0.27 -3.16 -9.35
N SER A 169 1.61 -3.28 -9.45
CA SER A 169 2.48 -2.13 -9.74
C SER A 169 2.19 -1.54 -11.12
N ASN A 170 2.00 -2.40 -12.13
CA ASN A 170 1.65 -1.96 -13.47
C ASN A 170 0.24 -1.35 -13.49
N ASP A 171 -0.72 -1.91 -12.76
CA ASP A 171 -2.08 -1.38 -12.67
C ASP A 171 -2.11 0.01 -12.03
N VAL A 172 -1.26 0.30 -11.02
CA VAL A 172 -1.11 1.65 -10.46
C VAL A 172 -0.62 2.62 -11.53
N ILE A 173 0.39 2.24 -12.31
CA ILE A 173 0.93 3.07 -13.39
C ILE A 173 -0.15 3.35 -14.44
N GLN A 174 -0.86 2.31 -14.88
CA GLN A 174 -1.96 2.46 -15.85
C GLN A 174 -3.10 3.33 -15.32
N CYS A 175 -3.45 3.23 -14.04
CA CYS A 175 -4.45 4.08 -13.41
C CYS A 175 -4.04 5.56 -13.48
N VAL A 176 -2.77 5.88 -13.23
CA VAL A 176 -2.24 7.24 -13.30
C VAL A 176 -2.21 7.75 -14.74
N ILE A 177 -1.76 6.93 -15.70
CA ILE A 177 -1.76 7.31 -17.13
C ILE A 177 -3.18 7.60 -17.61
N GLY A 178 -4.15 6.74 -17.27
CA GLY A 178 -5.55 6.93 -17.63
C GLY A 178 -6.14 8.23 -17.05
N ALA A 179 -5.78 8.57 -15.81
CA ALA A 179 -6.19 9.82 -15.20
C ALA A 179 -5.63 11.04 -15.95
N GLN A 180 -4.33 11.04 -16.29
CA GLN A 180 -3.67 12.12 -17.02
C GLN A 180 -4.22 12.30 -18.44
N ALA A 181 -4.51 11.20 -19.13
CA ALA A 181 -5.12 11.23 -20.46
C ALA A 181 -6.51 11.90 -20.44
N SER A 182 -7.30 11.67 -19.39
CA SER A 182 -8.61 12.30 -19.22
C SER A 182 -8.55 13.82 -19.02
N GLU A 183 -7.38 14.35 -18.66
CA GLU A 183 -7.12 15.78 -18.43
C GLU A 183 -6.48 16.46 -19.65
N GLY A 184 -6.29 15.75 -20.76
CA GLY A 184 -5.63 16.27 -21.97
C GLY A 184 -4.13 16.50 -21.79
N VAL A 185 -3.55 16.02 -20.68
CA VAL A 185 -2.12 16.07 -20.40
C VAL A 185 -1.49 14.82 -21.02
N VAL A 186 -1.05 14.91 -22.27
CA VAL A 186 -0.20 13.88 -22.87
C VAL A 186 1.17 14.01 -22.23
N SER A 187 1.41 13.26 -21.16
CA SER A 187 2.74 13.16 -20.59
C SER A 187 3.11 11.71 -20.44
N GLU A 188 4.18 11.29 -21.11
CA GLU A 188 4.82 10.02 -20.84
C GLU A 188 5.25 10.02 -19.37
N ILE A 189 4.74 9.07 -18.58
CA ILE A 189 5.31 8.86 -17.24
C ILE A 189 6.81 8.64 -17.43
N HIS A 190 7.62 9.38 -16.68
CA HIS A 190 9.06 9.26 -16.83
C HIS A 190 9.41 7.85 -16.37
N ARG A 191 10.15 7.09 -17.20
CA ARG A 191 10.61 5.73 -16.84
C ARG A 191 11.26 5.67 -15.46
N ASP A 192 11.87 6.77 -15.02
CA ASP A 192 12.45 6.93 -13.68
C ASP A 192 11.41 6.81 -12.54
N GLU A 193 10.22 7.37 -12.68
CA GLU A 193 9.17 7.30 -11.65
C GLU A 193 8.56 5.90 -11.55
N GLU A 194 8.35 5.26 -12.70
CA GLU A 194 7.95 3.85 -12.77
C GLU A 194 9.00 2.94 -12.13
N MET A 195 10.28 3.15 -12.45
CA MET A 195 11.38 2.36 -11.91
C MET A 195 11.50 2.52 -10.40
N LYS A 196 11.29 3.73 -9.86
CA LYS A 196 11.26 3.97 -8.40
C LYS A 196 10.17 3.16 -7.70
N LEU A 197 8.95 3.14 -8.24
CA LEU A 197 7.85 2.36 -7.67
C LEU A 197 8.19 0.86 -7.68
N LYS A 198 8.59 0.34 -8.85
CA LYS A 198 8.94 -1.08 -9.02
C LYS A 198 10.10 -1.49 -8.12
N SER A 199 11.16 -0.69 -8.08
CA SER A 199 12.33 -0.92 -7.21
C SER A 199 11.96 -0.93 -5.73
N HIS A 200 11.08 0.00 -5.30
CA HIS A 200 10.62 0.04 -3.91
C HIS A 200 9.90 -1.26 -3.50
N PHE A 201 8.95 -1.74 -4.30
CA PHE A 201 8.20 -2.96 -3.99
C PHE A 201 9.03 -4.23 -4.18
N ASN A 202 9.94 -4.25 -5.15
CA ASN A 202 10.88 -5.35 -5.34
C ASN A 202 11.83 -5.49 -4.12
N ARG A 203 12.34 -4.38 -3.57
CA ARG A 203 13.11 -4.39 -2.32
C ARG A 203 12.29 -4.92 -1.13
N LEU A 204 11.01 -4.54 -1.05
CA LEU A 204 10.12 -5.07 0.00
C LEU A 204 9.83 -6.55 -0.18
N MET A 205 9.70 -7.02 -1.42
CA MET A 205 9.54 -8.44 -1.75
C MET A 205 10.76 -9.23 -1.28
N PHE A 206 11.97 -8.79 -1.61
CA PHE A 206 13.20 -9.42 -1.13
C PHE A 206 13.27 -9.46 0.40
N LYS A 207 12.88 -8.36 1.07
CA LYS A 207 12.83 -8.33 2.53
C LYS A 207 11.81 -9.31 3.10
N ALA A 208 10.65 -9.46 2.46
CA ALA A 208 9.61 -10.40 2.87
C ALA A 208 10.09 -11.86 2.75
N ILE A 209 10.68 -12.21 1.60
CA ILE A 209 11.26 -13.55 1.37
C ILE A 209 12.35 -13.84 2.40
N LEU A 210 13.31 -12.91 2.58
CA LEU A 210 14.39 -13.08 3.55
C LEU A 210 13.86 -13.29 4.98
N THR A 211 12.82 -12.56 5.36
CA THR A 211 12.15 -12.71 6.65
C THR A 211 11.57 -14.11 6.80
N THR A 212 10.89 -14.61 5.77
CA THR A 212 10.27 -15.94 5.73
C THR A 212 11.29 -17.07 5.77
N THR A 213 12.36 -16.96 4.98
CA THR A 213 13.49 -17.90 5.00
C THR A 213 14.17 -17.92 6.38
N THR A 214 14.43 -16.74 6.95
CA THR A 214 15.07 -16.62 8.28
C THR A 214 14.19 -17.22 9.37
N LYS A 215 12.88 -16.95 9.37
CA LYS A 215 11.92 -17.55 10.31
C LYS A 215 11.91 -19.07 10.19
N SER A 216 11.87 -19.59 8.97
CA SER A 216 11.82 -21.02 8.69
C SER A 216 13.10 -21.74 9.15
N LEU A 217 14.28 -21.18 8.86
CA LEU A 217 15.55 -21.70 9.34
C LEU A 217 15.70 -21.62 10.86
N ASN A 218 15.21 -20.56 11.49
CA ASN A 218 15.19 -20.44 12.95
C ASN A 218 14.28 -21.49 13.59
N LEU A 219 13.17 -21.87 12.95
CA LEU A 219 12.31 -22.96 13.42
C LEU A 219 13.03 -24.32 13.34
N ILE A 220 13.71 -24.61 12.22
CA ILE A 220 14.54 -25.82 12.10
C ILE A 220 15.60 -25.83 13.21
N LYS A 221 16.34 -24.73 13.38
CA LYS A 221 17.36 -24.59 14.43
C LYS A 221 16.78 -24.80 15.83
N LYS A 222 15.61 -24.22 16.12
CA LYS A 222 14.95 -24.35 17.43
C LYS A 222 14.56 -25.81 17.70
N ARG A 223 14.02 -26.52 16.71
CA ARG A 223 13.60 -27.91 16.87
C ARG A 223 14.77 -28.88 17.01
N VAL A 224 15.77 -28.75 16.14
CA VAL A 224 16.97 -29.62 16.14
C VAL A 224 17.87 -29.30 17.33
N GLY A 225 17.97 -28.02 17.71
CA GLY A 225 18.82 -27.53 18.79
C GLY A 225 18.16 -27.46 20.16
N THR A 226 17.05 -28.19 20.38
CA THR A 226 16.34 -28.20 21.68
C THR A 226 17.26 -28.81 22.76
N ARG A 227 18.08 -27.96 23.36
CA ARG A 227 18.99 -28.30 24.45
C ARG A 227 18.18 -28.29 25.74
N ASN A 228 17.84 -29.48 26.25
CA ASN A 228 17.23 -29.75 27.56
C ASN A 228 16.35 -28.61 28.12
N ARG A 229 15.06 -28.59 27.78
CA ARG A 229 14.08 -27.96 28.68
C ARG A 229 14.04 -28.81 29.95
N GLN A 230 14.65 -28.29 31.02
CA GLN A 230 14.52 -28.83 32.38
C GLN A 230 13.05 -28.74 32.81
N GLY A 231 12.26 -29.75 32.47
CA GLY A 231 10.85 -29.86 32.84
C GLY A 231 10.46 -31.32 32.82
N PHE A 232 10.56 -31.97 33.98
CA PHE A 232 10.36 -33.42 34.20
C PHE A 232 8.95 -33.94 33.81
N MET A 233 8.03 -33.07 33.37
CA MET A 233 6.63 -33.41 33.08
C MET A 233 6.20 -33.29 31.60
N PHE A 234 7.06 -32.80 30.70
CA PHE A 234 6.74 -32.74 29.27
C PHE A 234 7.90 -33.31 28.46
N VAL A 235 7.82 -34.61 28.16
CA VAL A 235 8.69 -35.24 27.17
C VAL A 235 8.20 -34.77 25.82
N ASP A 236 8.88 -33.80 25.21
CA ASP A 236 8.65 -33.42 23.82
C ASP A 236 8.78 -34.68 22.96
N LYS A 237 7.79 -34.94 22.10
CA LYS A 237 7.76 -36.13 21.25
C LYS A 237 8.98 -36.12 20.32
N PRO A 238 9.68 -37.25 20.13
CA PRO A 238 10.85 -37.32 19.28
C PRO A 238 10.52 -36.89 17.85
N PHE A 239 11.44 -36.16 17.23
CA PHE A 239 11.25 -35.61 15.88
C PHE A 239 11.50 -36.65 14.77
N PHE A 240 12.43 -37.59 15.00
CA PHE A 240 12.74 -38.69 14.08
C PHE A 240 12.57 -40.03 14.76
N ASP A 241 12.04 -41.01 14.02
CA ASP A 241 12.02 -42.41 14.43
C ASP A 241 13.40 -43.03 14.14
N VAL A 242 14.06 -43.52 15.19
CA VAL A 242 15.38 -44.16 15.09
C VAL A 242 15.33 -45.53 15.75
N SER A 243 15.70 -46.56 14.99
CA SER A 243 15.81 -47.94 15.47
C SER A 243 17.23 -48.20 15.98
N VAL A 244 17.35 -48.98 17.05
CA VAL A 244 18.65 -49.43 17.58
C VAL A 244 18.85 -50.88 17.16
N GLU A 245 19.87 -51.14 16.35
CA GLU A 245 20.21 -52.48 15.88
C GLU A 245 21.52 -52.94 16.53
N LEU A 246 21.57 -54.21 16.91
CA LEU A 246 22.69 -54.79 17.65
C LEU A 246 23.52 -55.67 16.71
N HIS A 247 24.65 -55.12 16.26
CA HIS A 247 25.63 -55.82 15.44
C HIS A 247 26.87 -56.12 16.30
N SER A 248 26.94 -57.29 16.93
CA SER A 248 28.01 -57.60 17.89
C SER A 248 29.39 -57.31 17.29
N PRO A 249 30.28 -56.57 17.99
CA PRO A 249 30.17 -56.09 19.38
C PRO A 249 29.57 -54.68 19.54
N ASN A 250 29.11 -54.03 18.47
CA ASN A 250 28.71 -52.63 18.44
C ASN A 250 27.18 -52.44 18.41
N VAL A 251 26.71 -51.36 19.04
CA VAL A 251 25.33 -50.89 18.92
C VAL A 251 25.29 -49.84 17.83
N LEU A 252 24.47 -50.05 16.79
CA LEU A 252 24.31 -49.12 15.68
C LEU A 252 22.91 -48.51 15.72
N LEU A 253 22.83 -47.22 15.39
CA LEU A 253 21.57 -46.52 15.16
C LEU A 253 21.23 -46.62 13.68
N ASN A 254 20.01 -47.08 13.38
CA ASN A 254 19.44 -47.11 12.04
C ASN A 254 18.18 -46.24 12.02
N PRO A 255 18.21 -45.04 11.43
CA PRO A 255 19.32 -44.42 10.72
C PRO A 255 20.39 -43.81 11.65
N SER A 256 21.60 -43.64 11.12
CA SER A 256 22.74 -43.07 11.84
C SER A 256 22.56 -41.56 12.10
N LEU A 257 23.23 -41.03 13.12
CA LEU A 257 23.20 -39.59 13.42
C LEU A 257 23.69 -38.73 12.25
N GLN A 258 24.62 -39.26 11.43
CA GLN A 258 25.11 -38.58 10.24
C GLN A 258 24.02 -38.47 9.17
N GLU A 259 23.22 -39.52 8.97
CA GLU A 259 22.09 -39.52 8.02
C GLU A 259 20.96 -38.58 8.48
N VAL A 260 20.71 -38.52 9.78
CA VAL A 260 19.78 -37.53 10.36
C VAL A 260 20.25 -36.11 10.07
N GLN A 261 21.54 -35.81 10.33
CA GLN A 261 22.12 -34.50 10.05
C GLN A 261 22.13 -34.18 8.55
N ALA A 262 22.42 -35.16 7.69
CA ALA A 262 22.37 -35.00 6.25
C ALA A 262 20.95 -34.65 5.76
N SER A 263 19.92 -35.30 6.33
CA SER A 263 18.52 -35.02 6.00
C SER A 263 18.08 -33.61 6.42
N ILE A 264 18.51 -33.15 7.60
CA ILE A 264 18.28 -31.77 8.06
C ILE A 264 18.99 -30.77 7.14
N ASN A 265 20.25 -31.04 6.77
CA ASN A 265 21.00 -30.19 5.87
C ASN A 265 20.34 -30.14 4.48
N LYS A 266 19.85 -31.28 3.98
CA LYS A 266 19.13 -31.36 2.71
C LYS A 266 17.87 -30.48 2.73
N CYS A 267 17.07 -30.56 3.81
CA CYS A 267 15.94 -29.67 4.03
C CYS A 267 16.36 -28.19 4.05
N ALA A 268 17.41 -27.83 4.80
CA ALA A 268 17.88 -26.45 4.85
C ALA A 268 18.36 -25.94 3.50
N THR A 269 19.03 -26.78 2.70
CA THR A 269 19.42 -26.42 1.33
C THR A 269 18.22 -26.29 0.39
N ALA A 270 17.17 -27.10 0.58
CA ALA A 270 15.94 -26.99 -0.21
C ALA A 270 15.20 -25.67 0.07
N VAL A 271 15.23 -25.16 1.30
CA VAL A 271 14.66 -23.86 1.68
C VAL A 271 15.40 -22.67 1.05
N LEU A 272 16.67 -22.85 0.70
CA LEU A 272 17.53 -21.80 0.12
C LEU A 272 17.58 -21.81 -1.41
N ARG A 273 17.06 -22.87 -2.04
CA ARG A 273 16.97 -23.00 -3.50
C ARG A 273 15.69 -22.36 -4.01
#